data_AF-A0A5S4HJ58-F1
#
_entry.id   AF-A0A5S4HJ58-F1
#
_cell.length_a   1.000
_cell.length_b   1.000
_cell.length_c   1.000
_cell.angle_alpha   90.00
_cell.angle_beta   90.00
_cell.angle_gamma   90.00
#
_symmetry.space_group_name_H-M   'P 1'
#
loop_
_entity.id
_entity.type
_entity.pdbx_description
1 polymer ?
#
loop_
_entity_poly.entity_id
_entity_poly.type
_entity_poly.pdbx_seq_one_letter_code
_entity_poly.pdbx_strand_id
1 'polypeptide(L)'
;MPRNPRNQIYPAYEDLPAAGRGGLLVRLWRIRTELLLLAGLALFILTLLGATQEGRWAPFILLTSAVSVPAATRIGRNWMAAHFWCVVARHRLQRVCLETTMHTRSGRIPLVLWITPTATGEKALILTRAGICAEEFEAYSEEIAAACWARSANVFRHRRRAQFVIVEIVRRDEVPGVSSPGLDRLYGRRAWISMRPDLEEPPDLRTEVTLPQVS
;
A
#
# COMPACT_ATOMS: atom_id res chain seq x y z
N MET A 1 -25.95 17.57 -3.46
CA MET A 1 -25.66 16.54 -4.48
C MET A 1 -24.31 15.90 -4.17
N PRO A 2 -24.18 14.57 -4.21
CA PRO A 2 -22.88 13.92 -4.09
C PRO A 2 -21.99 14.39 -5.25
N ARG A 3 -20.73 14.73 -4.93
CA ARG A 3 -19.72 15.18 -5.90
C ARG A 3 -19.48 14.04 -6.90
N ASN A 4 -19.56 14.31 -8.21
CA ASN A 4 -19.20 13.34 -9.24
C ASN A 4 -17.67 13.38 -9.45
N PRO A 5 -16.91 12.40 -8.97
CA PRO A 5 -15.45 12.38 -9.06
C PRO A 5 -14.96 12.20 -10.51
N ARG A 6 -15.82 11.68 -11.39
CA ARG A 6 -15.52 11.49 -12.84
C ARG A 6 -15.58 12.79 -13.64
N ASN A 7 -16.11 13.87 -13.07
CA ASN A 7 -16.06 15.17 -13.73
C ASN A 7 -14.65 15.74 -13.53
N GLN A 8 -13.87 15.82 -14.61
CA GLN A 8 -12.52 16.40 -14.58
C GLN A 8 -12.57 17.79 -13.93
N ILE A 9 -11.89 17.93 -12.79
CA ILE A 9 -11.82 19.18 -12.02
C ILE A 9 -11.04 20.25 -12.78
N TYR A 10 -10.14 19.83 -13.66
CA TYR A 10 -9.29 20.69 -14.47
C TYR A 10 -9.51 20.33 -15.94
N PRO A 11 -9.84 21.30 -16.79
CA PRO A 11 -10.03 21.03 -18.20
C PRO A 11 -8.70 20.67 -18.87
N ALA A 12 -8.73 19.76 -19.85
CA ALA A 12 -7.56 19.20 -20.52
C ALA A 12 -6.64 20.22 -21.25
N TYR A 13 -7.01 21.50 -21.29
CA TYR A 13 -6.24 22.59 -21.88
C TYR A 13 -5.44 23.42 -20.87
N GLU A 14 -5.65 23.24 -19.55
CA GLU A 14 -4.80 23.90 -18.55
C GLU A 14 -3.52 23.09 -18.36
N ASP A 15 -2.38 23.73 -18.62
CA ASP A 15 -1.07 23.21 -18.22
C ASP A 15 -1.03 23.06 -16.70
N LEU A 16 -1.38 21.87 -16.22
CA LEU A 16 -1.25 21.51 -14.82
C LEU A 16 0.23 21.68 -14.46
N PRO A 17 0.57 22.49 -13.44
CA PRO A 17 1.96 22.72 -13.09
C PRO A 17 2.63 21.38 -12.83
N ALA A 18 3.74 21.12 -13.52
CA ALA A 18 4.56 19.93 -13.35
C ALA A 18 4.69 19.63 -11.86
N ALA A 19 4.44 18.38 -11.45
CA ALA A 19 4.38 17.94 -10.06
C ALA A 19 5.71 18.21 -9.31
N GLY A 20 5.96 19.46 -8.92
CA GLY A 20 7.33 19.97 -8.84
C GLY A 20 7.75 20.61 -7.52
N ARG A 21 6.83 20.89 -6.59
CA ARG A 21 7.19 21.45 -5.27
C ARG A 21 6.53 20.71 -4.12
N GLY A 22 6.89 19.44 -3.99
CA GLY A 22 6.81 18.73 -2.71
C GLY A 22 7.97 19.15 -1.80
N GLY A 23 7.74 19.24 -0.49
CA GLY A 23 8.84 19.47 0.46
C GLY A 23 9.91 18.39 0.34
N LEU A 24 11.17 18.73 0.65
CA LEU A 24 12.32 17.84 0.53
C LEU A 24 12.08 16.48 1.23
N LEU A 25 11.40 16.50 2.38
CA LEU A 25 10.97 15.30 3.11
C LEU A 25 10.05 14.38 2.29
N VAL A 26 9.09 14.94 1.54
CA VAL A 26 8.18 14.15 0.69
C VAL A 26 8.92 13.52 -0.48
N ARG A 27 9.91 14.24 -1.04
CA ARG A 27 10.76 13.73 -2.11
C ARG A 27 11.66 12.61 -1.61
N LEU A 28 12.34 12.80 -0.46
CA LEU A 28 13.11 11.74 0.20
C LEU A 28 12.23 10.51 0.52
N TRP A 29 11.02 10.72 1.01
CA TRP A 29 10.08 9.63 1.30
C TRP A 29 9.65 8.85 0.05
N ARG A 30 9.60 9.51 -1.11
CA ARG A 30 9.29 8.86 -2.38
C ARG A 30 10.48 8.08 -2.92
N ILE A 31 11.66 8.70 -2.92
CA ILE A 31 12.91 8.12 -3.44
C ILE A 31 13.49 7.09 -2.46
N ARG A 32 12.95 6.94 -1.24
CA ARG A 32 13.46 5.99 -0.23
C ARG A 32 13.74 4.59 -0.76
N THR A 33 12.91 4.05 -1.65
CA THR A 33 13.11 2.72 -2.23
C THR A 33 14.25 2.70 -3.25
N GLU A 34 14.40 3.75 -4.04
CA GLU A 34 15.54 3.93 -4.96
C GLU A 34 16.84 4.12 -4.19
N LEU A 35 16.83 4.92 -3.11
CA LEU A 35 17.99 5.08 -2.22
C LEU A 35 18.40 3.76 -1.56
N LEU A 36 17.44 2.95 -1.11
CA LEU A 36 17.73 1.63 -0.52
C LEU A 36 18.31 0.67 -1.55
N LEU A 37 17.82 0.67 -2.80
CA LEU A 37 18.37 -0.14 -3.88
C LEU A 37 19.79 0.31 -4.25
N LEU A 38 20.02 1.62 -4.37
CA LEU A 38 21.35 2.18 -4.64
C LEU A 38 22.34 1.87 -3.51
N ALA A 39 21.91 2.00 -2.25
CA ALA A 39 22.73 1.66 -1.09
C ALA A 39 23.08 0.16 -1.05
N GLY A 40 22.12 -0.71 -1.36
CA GLY A 40 22.36 -2.15 -1.46
C GLY A 40 23.33 -2.51 -2.57
N LEU A 41 23.20 -1.89 -3.75
CA LEU A 41 24.12 -2.08 -4.86
C LEU A 41 25.53 -1.57 -4.52
N ALA A 42 25.64 -0.39 -3.92
CA ALA A 42 26.93 0.16 -3.48
C ALA A 42 27.61 -0.76 -2.46
N LEU A 43 26.87 -1.27 -1.47
CA LEU A 43 27.39 -2.22 -0.49
C LEU A 43 27.88 -3.52 -1.15
N PHE A 44 27.14 -4.03 -2.12
CA PHE A 44 27.56 -5.21 -2.89
C PHE A 44 28.87 -4.98 -3.64
N ILE A 45 29.00 -3.84 -4.34
CA ILE A 45 30.22 -3.49 -5.09
C ILE A 45 31.41 -3.34 -4.12
N LEU A 46 31.23 -2.64 -2.99
CA LEU A 46 32.30 -2.44 -2.01
C LEU A 46 32.77 -3.76 -1.39
N THR A 47 31.85 -4.67 -1.05
CA THR A 47 32.22 -5.98 -0.49
C THR A 47 32.90 -6.87 -1.52
N LEU A 48 32.49 -6.81 -2.79
CA LEU A 48 33.15 -7.53 -3.89
C LEU A 48 34.56 -6.97 -4.18
N LEU A 49 34.71 -5.65 -4.17
CA LEU A 49 36.02 -5.01 -4.34
C LEU A 49 36.97 -5.39 -3.19
N GLY A 50 36.50 -5.35 -1.94
CA GLY A 50 37.29 -5.79 -0.80
C GLY A 50 37.64 -7.29 -0.84
N ALA A 51 36.76 -8.13 -1.38
CA ALA A 51 37.06 -9.56 -1.58
C ALA A 51 38.14 -9.79 -2.64
N THR A 52 38.09 -9.06 -3.75
CA THR A 52 39.02 -9.23 -4.89
C THR A 52 40.38 -8.55 -4.67
N GLN A 53 40.41 -7.38 -4.02
CA GLN A 53 41.63 -6.59 -3.80
C GLN A 53 42.35 -6.95 -2.49
N GLU A 54 41.59 -7.11 -1.39
CA GLU A 54 42.14 -7.29 -0.04
C GLU A 54 42.02 -8.75 0.46
N GLY A 55 41.42 -9.64 -0.34
CA GLY A 55 41.15 -11.03 0.05
C GLY A 55 40.07 -11.18 1.14
N ARG A 56 39.30 -10.12 1.43
CA ARG A 56 38.28 -10.12 2.48
C ARG A 56 36.97 -10.73 2.00
N TRP A 57 36.97 -12.04 1.81
CA TRP A 57 35.79 -12.79 1.34
C TRP A 57 34.65 -12.85 2.35
N ALA A 58 34.95 -12.77 3.66
CA ALA A 58 33.96 -12.87 4.73
C ALA A 58 32.73 -11.92 4.59
N PRO A 59 32.90 -10.58 4.44
CA PRO A 59 31.76 -9.67 4.26
C PRO A 59 30.95 -9.94 2.98
N PHE A 60 31.62 -10.34 1.89
CA PHE A 60 30.96 -10.68 0.64
C PHE A 60 30.12 -11.96 0.77
N ILE A 61 30.67 -13.02 1.38
CA ILE A 61 29.94 -14.27 1.64
C ILE A 61 28.76 -14.02 2.58
N LEU A 62 28.95 -13.22 3.65
CA LEU A 62 27.86 -12.85 4.56
C LEU A 62 26.73 -12.11 3.84
N LEU A 63 27.05 -11.09 3.05
CA LEU A 63 26.05 -10.35 2.28
C LEU A 63 25.31 -11.26 1.27
N THR A 64 26.05 -12.08 0.53
CA THR A 64 25.51 -12.94 -0.52
C THR A 64 24.67 -14.08 0.08
N SER A 65 25.08 -14.65 1.22
CA SER A 65 24.30 -15.65 1.94
C SER A 65 23.03 -15.06 2.56
N ALA A 66 23.08 -13.84 3.10
CA ALA A 66 21.90 -13.16 3.66
C ALA A 66 20.80 -12.94 2.61
N VAL A 67 21.16 -12.77 1.33
CA VAL A 67 20.21 -12.66 0.22
C VAL A 67 19.82 -14.05 -0.35
N SER A 68 20.80 -14.95 -0.50
CA SER A 68 20.60 -16.27 -1.13
C SER A 68 19.82 -17.24 -0.26
N VAL A 69 19.98 -17.22 1.07
CA VAL A 69 19.29 -18.15 1.98
C VAL A 69 17.77 -17.92 1.99
N PRO A 70 17.26 -16.68 2.09
CA PRO A 70 15.83 -16.40 1.89
C PRO A 70 15.35 -16.81 0.49
N ALA A 71 16.16 -16.59 -0.55
CA ALA A 71 15.79 -16.96 -1.93
C ALA A 71 15.71 -18.50 -2.13
N ALA A 72 16.47 -19.29 -1.39
CA ALA A 72 16.44 -20.75 -1.46
C ALA A 72 15.22 -21.35 -0.72
N THR A 73 14.73 -20.68 0.33
CA THR A 73 13.62 -21.18 1.14
C THR A 73 12.26 -20.78 0.57
N ARG A 74 11.23 -21.63 0.72
CA ARG A 74 9.85 -21.28 0.32
C ARG A 74 9.32 -20.09 1.12
N ILE A 75 9.66 -20.01 2.40
CA ILE A 75 9.25 -18.92 3.30
C ILE A 75 9.90 -17.60 2.86
N GLY A 76 11.21 -17.58 2.61
CA GLY A 76 11.91 -16.37 2.17
C GLY A 76 11.46 -15.89 0.79
N ARG A 77 11.24 -16.80 -0.17
CA ARG A 77 10.64 -16.43 -1.48
C ARG A 77 9.26 -15.80 -1.34
N ASN A 78 8.39 -16.37 -0.51
CA ASN A 78 7.06 -15.80 -0.26
C ASN A 78 7.14 -14.43 0.41
N TRP A 79 8.06 -14.26 1.37
CA TRP A 79 8.30 -12.98 2.02
C TRP A 79 8.82 -11.92 1.04
N MET A 80 9.81 -12.26 0.20
CA MET A 80 10.34 -11.38 -0.84
C MET A 80 9.27 -11.00 -1.85
N ALA A 81 8.49 -11.96 -2.32
CA ALA A 81 7.38 -11.70 -3.24
C ALA A 81 6.36 -10.74 -2.63
N ALA A 82 5.97 -10.93 -1.37
CA ALA A 82 5.04 -10.05 -0.68
C ALA A 82 5.56 -8.59 -0.56
N HIS A 83 6.85 -8.43 -0.24
CA HIS A 83 7.48 -7.10 -0.18
C HIS A 83 7.67 -6.47 -1.56
N PHE A 84 8.01 -7.28 -2.57
CA PHE A 84 8.07 -6.84 -3.97
C PHE A 84 6.72 -6.26 -4.40
N TRP A 85 5.63 -6.97 -4.13
CA TRP A 85 4.28 -6.49 -4.42
C TRP A 85 3.94 -5.20 -3.67
N CYS A 86 4.40 -5.03 -2.43
CA CYS A 86 4.24 -3.76 -1.71
C CYS A 86 4.94 -2.59 -2.42
N VAL A 87 6.14 -2.80 -2.99
CA VAL A 87 6.84 -1.76 -3.76
C VAL A 87 6.12 -1.45 -5.08
N VAL A 88 5.69 -2.50 -5.80
CA VAL A 88 4.92 -2.35 -7.04
C VAL A 88 3.60 -1.61 -6.78
N ALA A 89 2.84 -2.01 -5.77
CA ALA A 89 1.60 -1.36 -5.35
C ALA A 89 1.83 0.11 -5.02
N ARG A 90 2.90 0.45 -4.30
CA ARG A 90 3.25 1.85 -3.99
C ARG A 90 3.46 2.69 -5.26
N HIS A 91 4.27 2.20 -6.18
CA HIS A 91 4.58 2.93 -7.42
C HIS A 91 3.34 3.07 -8.30
N ARG A 92 2.59 1.98 -8.48
CA ARG A 92 1.38 1.98 -9.31
C ARG A 92 0.27 2.84 -8.73
N LEU A 93 0.07 2.80 -7.41
CA LEU A 93 -0.90 3.67 -6.73
C LEU A 93 -0.53 5.15 -6.87
N GLN A 94 0.75 5.50 -6.75
CA GLN A 94 1.21 6.88 -6.98
C GLN A 94 1.00 7.31 -8.44
N ARG A 95 1.24 6.42 -9.41
CA ARG A 95 0.97 6.69 -10.83
C ARG A 95 -0.51 6.92 -11.08
N VAL A 96 -1.41 6.08 -10.54
CA VAL A 96 -2.85 6.31 -10.66
C VAL A 96 -3.24 7.67 -10.11
N CYS A 97 -2.77 8.03 -8.92
CA CYS A 97 -3.09 9.34 -8.36
C CYS A 97 -2.55 10.53 -9.17
N LEU A 98 -1.52 10.33 -9.98
CA LEU A 98 -1.00 11.34 -10.91
C LEU A 98 -1.85 11.42 -12.18
N GLU A 99 -2.24 10.28 -12.75
CA GLU A 99 -2.99 10.21 -14.01
C GLU A 99 -4.49 10.51 -13.82
N THR A 100 -5.04 10.33 -12.61
CA THR A 100 -6.43 10.67 -12.26
C THR A 100 -6.53 12.01 -11.54
N THR A 101 -7.75 12.48 -11.29
CA THR A 101 -8.05 13.71 -10.53
C THR A 101 -7.71 13.64 -9.04
N MET A 102 -7.12 12.54 -8.55
CA MET A 102 -6.69 12.34 -7.17
C MET A 102 -5.40 13.11 -6.82
N HIS A 103 -5.31 14.36 -7.26
CA HIS A 103 -4.25 15.30 -6.94
C HIS A 103 -4.83 16.69 -6.70
N THR A 104 -4.16 17.47 -5.84
CA THR A 104 -4.55 18.87 -5.61
C THR A 104 -4.26 19.73 -6.86
N ARG A 105 -4.89 20.90 -7.01
CA ARG A 105 -4.59 21.89 -8.07
C ARG A 105 -3.10 22.18 -8.27
N SER A 106 -2.30 22.12 -7.20
CA SER A 106 -0.85 22.32 -7.26
C SER A 106 -0.05 21.05 -7.64
N GLY A 107 -0.69 20.03 -8.22
CA GLY A 107 -0.05 18.75 -8.62
C GLY A 107 0.43 17.87 -7.46
N ARG A 108 -0.02 18.10 -6.21
CA ARG A 108 0.39 17.28 -5.06
C ARG A 108 -0.50 16.05 -4.94
N ILE A 109 0.13 14.88 -4.99
CA ILE A 109 -0.54 13.59 -4.78
C ILE A 109 -0.62 13.21 -3.28
N PRO A 110 -1.57 12.35 -2.90
CA PRO A 110 -1.62 11.69 -1.61
C PRO A 110 -0.30 10.98 -1.27
N LEU A 111 0.06 11.00 0.00
CA LEU A 111 1.29 10.39 0.48
C LEU A 111 1.02 8.96 0.94
N VAL A 112 1.55 7.98 0.21
CA VAL A 112 1.57 6.58 0.67
C VAL A 112 2.56 6.48 1.83
N LEU A 113 2.06 6.35 3.06
CA LEU A 113 2.89 6.25 4.25
C LEU A 113 3.54 4.86 4.29
N TRP A 114 2.72 3.83 4.33
CA TRP A 114 3.18 2.47 4.51
C TRP A 114 2.31 1.49 3.73
N ILE A 115 2.90 0.38 3.28
CA ILE A 115 2.15 -0.73 2.69
C ILE A 115 2.58 -1.98 3.43
N THR A 116 1.60 -2.68 4.01
CA THR A 116 1.83 -3.92 4.74
C THR A 116 1.33 -5.09 3.91
N PRO A 117 2.12 -6.16 3.73
CA PRO A 117 1.65 -7.37 3.08
C PRO A 117 0.59 -8.06 3.96
N THR A 118 -0.43 -8.64 3.33
CA THR A 118 -1.49 -9.44 3.96
C THR A 118 -1.60 -10.80 3.27
N ALA A 119 -2.45 -11.69 3.79
CA ALA A 119 -2.67 -13.00 3.16
C ALA A 119 -3.33 -12.87 1.77
N THR A 120 -4.20 -11.87 1.60
CA THR A 120 -4.99 -11.59 0.39
C THR A 120 -4.28 -10.68 -0.62
N GLY A 121 -3.26 -9.93 -0.19
CA GLY A 121 -2.54 -8.98 -1.03
C GLY A 121 -1.78 -7.96 -0.18
N GLU A 122 -2.20 -6.70 -0.24
CA GLU A 122 -1.55 -5.60 0.48
C GLU A 122 -2.53 -4.58 1.06
N LYS A 123 -2.19 -3.94 2.18
CA LYS A 123 -2.93 -2.78 2.71
C LYS A 123 -2.04 -1.54 2.72
N ALA A 124 -2.45 -0.50 1.98
CA ALA A 124 -1.75 0.77 1.87
C ALA A 124 -2.39 1.82 2.79
N LEU A 125 -1.61 2.35 3.74
CA LEU A 125 -1.98 3.51 4.54
C LEU A 125 -1.59 4.79 3.80
N ILE A 126 -2.57 5.64 3.54
CA ILE A 126 -2.44 6.85 2.74
C ILE A 126 -2.82 8.06 3.59
N LEU A 127 -1.97 9.08 3.53
CA LEU A 127 -2.27 10.41 4.02
C LEU A 127 -2.74 11.27 2.85
N THR A 128 -4.02 11.61 2.83
CA THR A 128 -4.61 12.47 1.82
C THR A 128 -4.20 13.92 2.02
N ARG A 129 -4.27 14.71 0.94
CA ARG A 129 -4.02 16.15 0.96
C ARG A 129 -5.36 16.89 0.98
N ALA A 130 -5.33 18.17 1.36
CA ALA A 130 -6.53 19.01 1.31
C ALA A 130 -7.17 18.97 -0.08
N GLY A 131 -8.48 18.69 -0.12
CA GLY A 131 -9.25 18.51 -1.35
C GLY A 131 -9.38 17.07 -1.85
N ILE A 132 -8.73 16.10 -1.19
CA ILE A 132 -8.82 14.66 -1.50
C ILE A 132 -9.42 13.94 -0.29
N CYS A 133 -10.45 13.13 -0.52
CA CYS A 133 -11.18 12.39 0.51
C CYS A 133 -11.26 10.90 0.18
N ALA A 134 -11.76 10.09 1.12
CA ALA A 134 -11.88 8.63 0.96
C ALA A 134 -12.90 8.26 -0.13
N GLU A 135 -13.94 9.06 -0.29
CA GLU A 135 -14.98 8.90 -1.30
C GLU A 135 -14.40 9.00 -2.73
N GLU A 136 -13.37 9.83 -2.93
CA GLU A 136 -12.66 9.94 -4.20
C GLU A 136 -11.89 8.64 -4.50
N PHE A 137 -11.18 8.09 -3.50
CA PHE A 137 -10.49 6.80 -3.64
C PHE A 137 -11.46 5.66 -3.93
N GLU A 138 -12.63 5.69 -3.28
CA GLU A 138 -13.67 4.69 -3.49
C GLU A 138 -14.21 4.74 -4.92
N ALA A 139 -14.44 5.93 -5.45
CA ALA A 139 -14.90 6.08 -6.82
C ALA A 139 -13.89 5.67 -7.89
N TYR A 140 -12.60 5.74 -7.57
CA TYR A 140 -11.50 5.26 -8.41
C TYR A 140 -10.99 3.86 -8.03
N SER A 141 -11.74 3.11 -7.22
CA SER A 141 -11.31 1.80 -6.71
C SER A 141 -11.05 0.79 -7.84
N GLU A 142 -11.82 0.84 -8.92
CA GLU A 142 -11.66 -0.04 -10.09
C GLU A 142 -10.39 0.30 -10.87
N GLU A 143 -10.10 1.58 -11.09
CA GLU A 143 -8.86 2.06 -11.71
C GLU A 143 -7.64 1.74 -10.86
N ILE A 144 -7.77 1.87 -9.53
CA ILE A 144 -6.74 1.45 -8.57
C ILE A 144 -6.52 -0.05 -8.66
N ALA A 145 -7.57 -0.88 -8.73
CA ALA A 145 -7.44 -2.33 -8.86
C ALA A 145 -6.76 -2.71 -10.17
N ALA A 146 -7.23 -2.18 -11.30
CA ALA A 146 -6.69 -2.43 -12.63
C ALA A 146 -5.22 -2.00 -12.73
N ALA A 147 -4.90 -0.82 -12.20
CA ALA A 147 -3.53 -0.38 -12.10
C ALA A 147 -2.73 -1.30 -11.19
N CYS A 148 -3.14 -1.56 -9.97
CA CYS A 148 -2.35 -2.41 -9.09
C CYS A 148 -2.24 -3.88 -9.56
N TRP A 149 -2.83 -4.28 -10.70
CA TRP A 149 -2.94 -5.68 -11.16
C TRP A 149 -3.59 -6.56 -10.09
N ALA A 150 -4.62 -6.00 -9.47
CA ALA A 150 -5.38 -6.61 -8.40
C ALA A 150 -6.77 -6.98 -8.90
N ARG A 151 -7.41 -7.91 -8.21
CA ARG A 151 -8.79 -8.31 -8.50
C ARG A 151 -9.78 -7.23 -8.09
N SER A 152 -9.53 -6.61 -6.93
CA SER A 152 -10.34 -5.51 -6.40
C SER A 152 -9.50 -4.62 -5.50
N ALA A 153 -10.01 -3.43 -5.23
CA ALA A 153 -9.48 -2.51 -4.23
C ALA A 153 -10.61 -2.07 -3.30
N ASN A 154 -10.42 -2.23 -1.99
CA ASN A 154 -11.39 -1.81 -0.98
C ASN A 154 -10.86 -0.58 -0.25
N VAL A 155 -11.71 0.41 -0.01
CA VAL A 155 -11.32 1.67 0.63
C VAL A 155 -11.94 1.78 2.02
N PHE A 156 -11.12 2.18 2.99
CA PHE A 156 -11.53 2.42 4.36
C PHE A 156 -11.14 3.85 4.78
N ARG A 157 -12.05 4.54 5.45
CA ARG A 157 -11.79 5.87 6.02
C ARG A 157 -11.61 5.81 7.52
N HIS A 158 -10.74 6.65 8.08
CA HIS A 158 -10.58 6.72 9.53
C HIS A 158 -11.68 7.55 10.18
N ARG A 159 -12.34 7.00 11.22
CA ARG A 159 -13.51 7.58 11.92
C ARG A 159 -13.31 8.99 12.44
N ARG A 160 -12.13 9.27 13.00
CA ARG A 160 -11.83 10.56 13.66
C ARG A 160 -10.93 11.48 12.82
N ARG A 161 -10.33 10.98 11.73
CA ARG A 161 -9.25 11.68 11.03
C ARG A 161 -9.36 11.46 9.53
N ALA A 162 -10.14 12.30 8.86
CA ALA A 162 -10.44 12.16 7.44
C ALA A 162 -9.21 12.21 6.51
N GLN A 163 -8.07 12.71 7.00
CA GLN A 163 -6.81 12.69 6.25
C GLN A 163 -6.22 11.27 6.05
N PHE A 164 -6.70 10.27 6.79
CA PHE A 164 -6.18 8.91 6.70
C PHE A 164 -7.15 7.99 5.98
N VAL A 165 -6.64 7.34 4.94
CA VAL A 165 -7.35 6.37 4.11
C VAL A 165 -6.53 5.10 4.05
N ILE A 166 -7.19 3.94 4.15
CA ILE A 166 -6.58 2.66 3.83
C ILE A 166 -7.17 2.17 2.52
N VAL A 167 -6.28 1.77 1.61
CA VAL A 167 -6.64 1.06 0.38
C VAL A 167 -6.12 -0.36 0.51
N GLU A 168 -7.03 -1.31 0.58
CA GLU A 168 -6.72 -2.73 0.52
C GLU A 168 -6.73 -3.21 -0.92
N ILE A 169 -5.62 -3.77 -1.36
CA ILE A 169 -5.39 -4.26 -2.71
C ILE A 169 -5.49 -5.79 -2.64
N VAL A 170 -6.57 -6.34 -3.19
CA VAL A 170 -6.88 -7.77 -3.10
C VAL A 170 -6.41 -8.48 -4.37
N ARG A 171 -5.48 -9.43 -4.22
CA ARG A 171 -4.95 -10.23 -5.35
C ARG A 171 -5.37 -11.69 -5.28
N ARG A 172 -5.57 -12.20 -4.06
CA ARG A 172 -5.85 -13.60 -3.76
C ARG A 172 -7.13 -13.69 -2.93
N ASP A 173 -7.85 -14.79 -3.13
CA ASP A 173 -8.99 -15.13 -2.30
C ASP A 173 -8.56 -15.37 -0.86
N GLU A 174 -9.44 -15.05 0.08
CA GLU A 174 -9.28 -15.50 1.45
C GLU A 174 -9.34 -17.01 1.47
N VAL A 175 -8.25 -17.63 1.91
CA VAL A 175 -8.25 -19.07 2.16
C VAL A 175 -9.07 -19.31 3.42
N PRO A 176 -10.12 -20.14 3.38
CA PRO A 176 -10.93 -20.44 4.55
C PRO A 176 -10.04 -20.90 5.71
N GLY A 177 -10.14 -20.23 6.86
CA GLY A 177 -9.35 -20.54 8.07
C GLY A 177 -7.98 -19.87 8.18
N VAL A 178 -7.49 -19.17 7.14
CA VAL A 178 -6.30 -18.31 7.25
C VAL A 178 -6.77 -16.90 7.55
N SER A 179 -6.69 -16.49 8.81
CA SER A 179 -6.89 -15.09 9.18
C SER A 179 -5.87 -14.24 8.41
N SER A 180 -6.34 -13.54 7.38
CA SER A 180 -5.64 -12.38 6.86
C SER A 180 -5.39 -11.46 8.06
N PRO A 181 -4.20 -10.88 8.25
CA PRO A 181 -4.02 -9.84 9.25
C PRO A 181 -5.01 -8.73 8.90
N GLY A 182 -6.17 -8.77 9.55
CA GLY A 182 -7.26 -7.87 9.26
C GLY A 182 -6.80 -6.44 9.51
N LEU A 183 -7.61 -5.50 9.03
CA LEU A 183 -7.47 -4.09 9.41
C LEU A 183 -7.27 -3.94 10.94
N ASP A 184 -7.94 -4.81 11.69
CA ASP A 184 -7.96 -4.89 13.15
C ASP A 184 -6.59 -5.13 13.76
N ARG A 185 -5.83 -6.09 13.23
CA ARG A 185 -4.52 -6.47 13.75
C ARG A 185 -3.46 -5.42 13.42
N LEU A 186 -3.60 -4.74 12.28
CA LEU A 186 -2.60 -3.80 11.76
C LEU A 186 -2.87 -2.36 12.18
N TYR A 187 -4.13 -1.95 12.26
CA TYR A 187 -4.54 -0.55 12.39
C TYR A 187 -5.71 -0.31 13.37
N GLY A 188 -6.28 -1.36 13.98
CA GLY A 188 -7.30 -1.29 15.02
C GLY A 188 -8.75 -1.15 14.51
N ARG A 189 -9.58 -2.17 14.79
CA ARG A 189 -10.95 -2.36 14.25
C ARG A 189 -11.85 -1.13 14.34
N ARG A 190 -11.87 -0.52 15.51
CA ARG A 190 -12.85 0.52 15.84
C ARG A 190 -12.53 1.87 15.21
N ALA A 191 -11.37 2.03 14.57
CA ALA A 191 -10.90 3.31 14.06
C ALA A 191 -11.27 3.55 12.59
N TRP A 192 -11.73 2.54 11.86
CA TRP A 192 -11.92 2.61 10.41
C TRP A 192 -13.31 2.16 10.00
N ILE A 193 -13.81 2.74 8.91
CA ILE A 193 -15.13 2.45 8.34
C ILE A 193 -14.93 2.09 6.86
N SER A 194 -15.51 0.97 6.41
CA SER A 194 -15.54 0.59 5.00
C SER A 194 -16.37 1.58 4.18
N MET A 195 -15.90 1.92 2.99
CA MET A 195 -16.66 2.75 2.04
C MET A 195 -17.66 1.92 1.22
N ARG A 196 -17.47 0.60 1.13
CA ARG A 196 -18.44 -0.37 0.60
C ARG A 196 -18.96 -1.23 1.76
N PRO A 197 -20.08 -0.87 2.41
CA PRO A 197 -20.66 -1.67 3.49
C PRO A 197 -21.13 -3.06 3.01
N ASP A 198 -21.44 -3.21 1.72
CA ASP A 198 -21.96 -4.45 1.13
C ASP A 198 -20.91 -5.59 1.05
N LEU A 199 -19.63 -5.25 1.23
CA LEU A 199 -18.52 -6.22 1.33
C LEU A 199 -18.20 -6.60 2.78
N GLU A 200 -18.88 -5.97 3.75
CA GLU A 200 -18.77 -6.35 5.15
C GLU A 200 -19.67 -7.58 5.36
N GLU A 201 -19.02 -8.70 5.66
CA GLU A 201 -19.62 -10.00 6.00
C GLU A 201 -20.87 -9.84 6.89
N PRO A 202 -21.96 -10.60 6.62
CA PRO A 202 -23.32 -10.24 7.03
C PRO A 202 -23.47 -10.03 8.54
N PRO A 203 -24.39 -9.14 8.95
CA PRO A 203 -24.59 -8.79 10.34
C PRO A 203 -25.39 -9.88 11.07
N ASP A 204 -24.84 -11.08 11.24
CA ASP A 204 -25.54 -12.15 11.99
C ASP A 204 -24.56 -13.08 12.73
N LEU A 205 -23.86 -12.51 13.72
CA LEU A 205 -23.31 -13.28 14.86
C LEU A 205 -23.51 -12.52 16.19
N ARG A 206 -24.49 -11.60 16.24
CA ARG A 206 -24.86 -10.84 17.45
C ARG A 206 -26.29 -11.10 17.91
N THR A 207 -26.90 -12.20 17.50
CA THR A 207 -28.06 -12.70 18.23
C THR A 207 -27.51 -13.45 19.43
N GLU A 208 -27.63 -12.82 20.59
CA GLU A 208 -27.45 -13.43 21.89
C GLU A 208 -28.09 -14.81 21.88
N VAL A 209 -27.28 -15.85 22.04
CA VAL A 209 -27.78 -17.18 22.39
C VAL A 209 -28.26 -17.07 23.83
N THR A 210 -29.51 -16.64 24.01
CA THR A 210 -30.24 -16.83 25.25
C THR A 210 -30.47 -18.33 25.38
N LEU A 211 -29.57 -19.01 26.08
CA LEU A 211 -29.79 -20.40 26.48
C LEU A 211 -31.06 -20.43 27.33
N PRO A 212 -32.08 -21.26 27.00
CA PRO A 212 -33.20 -21.45 27.90
C PRO A 212 -32.65 -22.06 29.20
N GLN A 213 -32.83 -21.35 30.31
CA GLN A 213 -32.67 -21.90 31.65
C GLN A 213 -33.71 -23.02 31.78
N VAL A 214 -33.25 -24.26 31.75
CA VAL A 214 -34.06 -25.43 32.06
C VAL A 214 -34.25 -25.44 33.58
N SER A 215 -35.49 -25.23 34.02
CA SER A 215 -35.98 -25.51 35.37
C SER A 215 -36.41 -26.96 35.49
#